data_AF-A0A0M2VE41-F1
#
_entry.id   AF-A0A0M2VE41-F1
#
_cell.length_a   1.000
_cell.length_b   1.000
_cell.length_c   1.000
_cell.angle_alpha   90.00
_cell.angle_beta   90.00
_cell.angle_gamma   90.00
#
_symmetry.space_group_name_H-M   'P 1'
#
loop_
_entity.id
_entity.type
_entity.pdbx_description
1 polymer ?
#
loop_
_entity_poly.entity_id
_entity_poly.type
_entity_poly.pdbx_seq_one_letter_code
_entity_poly.pdbx_strand_id
1 'polypeptide(L)'
;MTMITPLLISLAASSFSGYSQTEIRTLQYAVDSHAYSTALEHFYQHCNELDAAQFMVKKPDNSRFFNLLEQQLQLDINQFTENVVGNTRLHQRVANNILLTDCTDHANYQQVLDKYELALFALEIATPVKVSKDSSSVKWQKQKSVMKQQASELLQRSKAVALVSIVDRNSLSSLEQSNFLHPEYKGQYIYKLEQGWRNIPSKYMGMQSYLTEQQYTKSPKSWLLLLDQHNQFIKVFSEADVQVYLQLLGKAEWHFDNQGNLQRK
;
A
#
# COMPACT_ATOMS: atom_id res chain seq x y z
N MET A 1 -14.47 -15.98 -17.04
CA MET A 1 -13.06 -15.51 -17.04
C MET A 1 -13.08 -14.05 -16.62
N THR A 2 -12.85 -13.83 -15.33
CA THR A 2 -13.30 -12.67 -14.54
C THR A 2 -12.39 -11.47 -14.72
N MET A 3 -13.00 -10.31 -15.01
CA MET A 3 -12.37 -9.13 -15.62
C MET A 3 -12.08 -7.97 -14.63
N ILE A 4 -12.02 -8.21 -13.32
CA ILE A 4 -12.03 -7.15 -12.29
C ILE A 4 -10.85 -7.23 -11.30
N THR A 5 -10.05 -8.30 -11.37
CA THR A 5 -8.76 -8.42 -10.67
C THR A 5 -7.87 -7.17 -10.77
N PRO A 6 -7.67 -6.51 -11.95
CA PRO A 6 -6.81 -5.34 -12.03
C PRO A 6 -7.38 -4.10 -11.31
N LEU A 7 -8.70 -4.00 -11.15
CA LEU A 7 -9.39 -2.88 -10.50
C LEU A 7 -9.22 -2.95 -8.96
N LEU A 8 -9.34 -4.16 -8.39
CA LEU A 8 -9.09 -4.41 -6.96
C LEU A 8 -7.60 -4.25 -6.61
N ILE A 9 -6.70 -4.65 -7.52
CA ILE A 9 -5.26 -4.38 -7.41
C ILE A 9 -4.94 -2.88 -7.52
N SER A 10 -5.69 -2.10 -8.32
CA SER A 10 -5.49 -0.65 -8.51
C SER A 10 -5.78 0.16 -7.24
N LEU A 11 -6.84 -0.21 -6.50
CA LEU A 11 -7.17 0.38 -5.21
C LEU A 11 -6.08 0.16 -4.17
N ALA A 12 -5.48 -1.02 -4.18
CA ALA A 12 -4.40 -1.41 -3.30
C ALA A 12 -3.07 -0.73 -3.63
N ALA A 13 -2.76 -0.59 -4.92
CA ALA A 13 -1.56 0.08 -5.37
C ALA A 13 -1.66 1.61 -5.25
N SER A 14 -2.80 2.18 -4.82
CA SER A 14 -3.10 3.61 -4.90
C SER A 14 -2.88 4.20 -6.30
N SER A 15 -2.98 3.35 -7.33
CA SER A 15 -2.83 3.71 -8.74
C SER A 15 -4.15 3.45 -9.44
N PHE A 16 -4.97 4.48 -9.46
CA PHE A 16 -6.30 4.50 -10.04
C PHE A 16 -6.34 4.78 -11.54
N SER A 17 -5.19 4.64 -12.19
CA SER A 17 -4.99 5.09 -13.55
C SER A 17 -5.77 4.20 -14.54
N GLY A 18 -6.72 4.80 -15.25
CA GLY A 18 -7.58 4.12 -16.24
C GLY A 18 -9.02 3.88 -15.78
N TYR A 19 -9.34 4.18 -14.52
CA TYR A 19 -10.70 4.12 -13.98
C TYR A 19 -11.23 5.51 -13.66
N SER A 20 -12.53 5.70 -13.84
CA SER A 20 -13.22 6.92 -13.45
C SER A 20 -13.30 7.03 -11.92
N GLN A 21 -13.37 8.27 -11.41
CA GLN A 21 -13.57 8.53 -9.98
C GLN A 21 -14.84 7.87 -9.42
N THR A 22 -15.86 7.71 -10.25
CA THR A 22 -17.09 7.00 -9.93
C THR A 22 -16.87 5.50 -9.73
N GLU A 23 -16.09 4.84 -10.59
CA GLU A 23 -15.78 3.40 -10.46
C GLU A 23 -14.96 3.14 -9.20
N ILE A 24 -14.00 4.02 -8.91
CA ILE A 24 -13.16 3.94 -7.72
C ILE A 24 -13.99 4.04 -6.45
N ARG A 25 -14.91 5.01 -6.38
CA ARG A 25 -15.82 5.17 -5.25
C ARG A 25 -16.75 3.98 -5.09
N THR A 26 -17.28 3.45 -6.18
CA THR A 26 -18.16 2.26 -6.18
C THR A 26 -17.47 1.08 -5.49
N LEU A 27 -16.19 0.86 -5.79
CA LEU A 27 -15.43 -0.21 -5.14
C LEU A 27 -15.07 0.09 -3.70
N GLN A 28 -14.77 1.35 -3.37
CA GLN A 28 -14.52 1.74 -1.99
C GLN A 28 -15.75 1.43 -1.14
N TYR A 29 -16.95 1.76 -1.62
CA TYR A 29 -18.20 1.39 -0.95
C TYR A 29 -18.37 -0.13 -0.81
N ALA A 30 -17.97 -0.92 -1.80
CA ALA A 30 -17.99 -2.38 -1.69
C ALA A 30 -16.98 -2.92 -0.66
N VAL A 31 -15.76 -2.40 -0.63
CA VAL A 31 -14.72 -2.79 0.35
C VAL A 31 -15.14 -2.39 1.77
N ASP A 32 -15.68 -1.18 1.94
CA ASP A 32 -16.18 -0.70 3.22
C ASP A 32 -17.36 -1.54 3.70
N SER A 33 -18.34 -1.81 2.82
CA SER A 33 -19.50 -2.67 3.12
C SER A 33 -19.07 -4.07 3.56
N HIS A 34 -18.10 -4.67 2.87
CA HIS A 34 -17.53 -5.95 3.26
C HIS A 34 -16.86 -5.89 4.63
N ALA A 35 -16.03 -4.87 4.89
CA ALA A 35 -15.32 -4.77 6.16
C ALA A 35 -16.27 -4.61 7.36
N TYR A 36 -17.30 -3.78 7.22
CA TYR A 36 -18.34 -3.64 8.25
C TYR A 36 -19.15 -4.94 8.42
N SER A 37 -19.54 -5.57 7.32
CA SER A 37 -20.27 -6.85 7.32
C SER A 37 -19.51 -7.95 8.07
N THR A 38 -18.22 -8.14 7.75
CA THR A 38 -17.36 -9.11 8.42
C THR A 38 -17.23 -8.82 9.92
N ALA A 39 -17.08 -7.55 10.31
CA ALA A 39 -17.00 -7.18 11.72
C ALA A 39 -18.30 -7.44 12.48
N LEU A 40 -19.45 -7.11 11.89
CA LEU A 40 -20.77 -7.37 12.47
C LEU A 40 -21.05 -8.88 12.58
N GLU A 41 -20.66 -9.68 11.59
CA GLU A 41 -20.78 -11.14 11.64
C GLU A 41 -19.92 -11.75 12.74
N HIS A 42 -18.65 -11.35 12.84
CA HIS A 42 -17.76 -11.82 13.92
C HIS A 42 -18.27 -11.41 15.30
N PHE A 43 -18.75 -10.18 15.45
CA PHE A 43 -19.29 -9.70 16.71
C PHE A 43 -20.58 -10.45 17.09
N TYR A 44 -21.48 -10.69 16.14
CA TYR A 44 -22.67 -11.51 16.37
C TYR A 44 -22.30 -12.93 16.83
N GLN A 45 -21.35 -13.60 16.15
CA GLN A 45 -20.88 -14.92 16.54
C GLN A 45 -20.31 -14.91 17.97
N HIS A 46 -19.45 -13.95 18.27
CA HIS A 46 -18.82 -13.80 19.58
C HIS A 46 -19.86 -13.59 20.71
N CYS A 47 -20.82 -12.69 20.53
CA CYS A 47 -21.83 -12.41 21.55
C CYS A 47 -22.84 -13.56 21.71
N ASN A 48 -23.17 -14.25 20.62
CA ASN A 48 -24.06 -15.40 20.66
C ASN A 48 -23.42 -16.64 21.31
N GLU A 49 -22.09 -16.79 21.19
CA GLU A 49 -21.32 -17.81 21.92
C GLU A 49 -21.22 -17.54 23.42
N LEU A 50 -21.20 -16.26 23.82
CA LEU A 50 -21.15 -15.86 25.23
C LEU A 50 -22.49 -16.08 25.94
N ASP A 51 -23.57 -15.47 25.43
CA ASP A 51 -24.94 -15.70 25.91
C ASP A 51 -25.99 -15.17 24.90
N ALA A 52 -26.56 -16.10 24.13
CA ALA A 52 -27.58 -15.81 23.12
C ALA A 52 -28.87 -15.18 23.68
N ALA A 53 -29.21 -15.44 24.95
CA ALA A 53 -30.45 -14.95 25.56
C ALA A 53 -30.27 -13.54 26.14
N GLN A 54 -29.05 -13.19 26.55
CA GLN A 54 -28.71 -11.91 27.16
C GLN A 54 -28.37 -10.83 26.12
N PHE A 55 -27.61 -11.18 25.08
CA PHE A 55 -27.13 -10.20 24.10
C PHE A 55 -28.02 -10.22 22.85
N MET A 56 -28.96 -9.27 22.76
CA MET A 56 -29.89 -9.12 21.62
C MET A 56 -29.19 -8.54 20.36
N VAL A 57 -28.03 -9.07 19.99
CA VAL A 57 -27.30 -8.70 18.78
C VAL A 57 -27.94 -9.42 17.59
N LYS A 58 -28.34 -8.68 16.56
CA LYS A 58 -28.95 -9.28 15.37
C LYS A 58 -27.86 -9.73 14.40
N LYS A 59 -28.07 -10.89 13.78
CA LYS A 59 -27.27 -11.31 12.64
C LYS A 59 -27.44 -10.30 11.50
N PRO A 60 -26.36 -9.73 10.95
CA PRO A 60 -26.45 -8.85 9.80
C PRO A 60 -26.97 -9.63 8.59
N ASP A 61 -27.91 -9.05 7.84
CA ASP A 61 -28.36 -9.60 6.56
C ASP A 61 -27.46 -9.10 5.43
N ASN A 62 -26.63 -10.01 4.92
CA ASN A 62 -25.67 -9.73 3.87
C ASN A 62 -26.21 -10.05 2.46
N SER A 63 -27.47 -10.50 2.33
CA SER A 63 -28.06 -10.82 1.02
C SER A 63 -28.10 -9.61 0.09
N ARG A 64 -28.45 -8.43 0.63
CA ARG A 64 -28.43 -7.15 -0.09
C ARG A 64 -27.02 -6.81 -0.56
N PHE A 65 -26.01 -7.00 0.28
CA PHE A 65 -24.62 -6.79 -0.10
C PHE A 65 -24.22 -7.68 -1.29
N PHE A 66 -24.54 -8.97 -1.22
CA PHE A 66 -24.18 -9.93 -2.28
C PHE A 66 -24.85 -9.59 -3.61
N ASN A 67 -26.13 -9.21 -3.58
CA ASN A 67 -26.83 -8.75 -4.78
C ASN A 67 -26.20 -7.48 -5.37
N LEU A 68 -25.77 -6.55 -4.53
CA LEU A 68 -25.10 -5.33 -4.97
C LEU A 68 -23.71 -5.58 -5.56
N LEU A 69 -22.97 -6.57 -5.06
CA LEU A 69 -21.72 -7.00 -5.68
C LEU A 69 -21.96 -7.51 -7.11
N GLU A 70 -22.99 -8.33 -7.32
CA GLU A 70 -23.33 -8.84 -8.64
C GLU A 70 -23.80 -7.73 -9.58
N GLN A 71 -24.63 -6.80 -9.09
CA GLN A 71 -25.21 -5.72 -9.90
C GLN A 71 -24.20 -4.63 -10.24
N GLN A 72 -23.43 -4.17 -9.26
CA GLN A 72 -22.55 -3.01 -9.39
C GLN A 72 -21.14 -3.38 -9.82
N LEU A 73 -20.68 -4.56 -9.39
CA LEU A 73 -19.33 -5.05 -9.68
C LEU A 73 -19.32 -6.32 -10.54
N GLN A 74 -20.43 -6.97 -10.87
CA GLN A 74 -20.42 -8.23 -11.64
C GLN A 74 -19.52 -9.31 -11.02
N LEU A 75 -19.46 -9.34 -9.69
CA LEU A 75 -18.71 -10.31 -8.91
C LEU A 75 -19.65 -11.05 -7.96
N ASP A 76 -19.44 -12.36 -7.83
CA ASP A 76 -19.96 -13.09 -6.68
C ASP A 76 -19.11 -12.81 -5.42
N ILE A 77 -19.65 -13.13 -4.25
CA ILE A 77 -18.98 -12.88 -2.96
C ILE A 77 -17.63 -13.62 -2.81
N ASN A 78 -17.47 -14.80 -3.40
CA ASN A 78 -16.24 -15.58 -3.28
C ASN A 78 -15.13 -14.92 -4.10
N GLN A 79 -15.43 -14.53 -5.34
CA GLN A 79 -14.52 -13.80 -6.21
C GLN A 79 -14.14 -12.45 -5.60
N PHE A 80 -15.09 -11.75 -4.98
CA PHE A 80 -14.81 -10.49 -4.31
C PHE A 80 -13.86 -10.69 -3.13
N THR A 81 -14.17 -11.63 -2.24
CA THR A 81 -13.41 -11.92 -1.02
C THR A 81 -11.98 -12.38 -1.32
N GLU A 82 -11.77 -13.27 -2.29
CA GLU A 82 -10.43 -13.72 -2.71
C GLU A 82 -9.50 -12.56 -3.09
N ASN A 83 -10.06 -11.52 -3.72
CA ASN A 83 -9.30 -10.36 -4.18
C ASN A 83 -9.12 -9.28 -3.10
N VAL A 84 -10.02 -9.21 -2.11
CA VAL A 84 -9.96 -8.25 -1.01
C VAL A 84 -9.09 -8.77 0.14
N VAL A 85 -9.28 -10.03 0.55
CA VAL A 85 -8.57 -10.67 1.68
C VAL A 85 -7.06 -10.80 1.40
N GLY A 86 -6.67 -10.99 0.14
CA GLY A 86 -5.27 -11.02 -0.27
C GLY A 86 -4.55 -9.66 -0.20
N ASN A 87 -5.26 -8.57 0.16
CA ASN A 87 -4.77 -7.23 -0.06
C ASN A 87 -4.82 -6.32 1.17
N THR A 88 -3.74 -6.35 1.96
CA THR A 88 -3.57 -5.57 3.18
C THR A 88 -3.71 -4.05 3.00
N ARG A 89 -3.45 -3.51 1.80
CA ARG A 89 -3.58 -2.06 1.52
C ARG A 89 -5.04 -1.61 1.36
N LEU A 90 -5.96 -2.51 0.98
CA LEU A 90 -7.40 -2.24 0.95
C LEU A 90 -7.95 -2.16 2.38
N HIS A 91 -7.53 -3.09 3.23
CA HIS A 91 -7.89 -3.11 4.65
C HIS A 91 -7.35 -1.90 5.42
N GLN A 92 -6.20 -1.33 5.04
CA GLN A 92 -5.64 -0.13 5.69
C GLN A 92 -6.46 1.15 5.46
N ARG A 93 -7.32 1.20 4.43
CA ARG A 93 -8.19 2.36 4.16
C ARG A 93 -9.56 2.26 4.81
N VAL A 94 -9.91 1.08 5.29
CA VAL A 94 -11.12 0.86 6.06
C VAL A 94 -11.01 1.68 7.34
N ALA A 95 -12.09 2.39 7.69
CA ALA A 95 -12.10 3.31 8.82
C ALA A 95 -11.62 2.63 10.12
N ASN A 96 -10.73 3.27 10.87
CA ASN A 96 -10.16 2.79 12.15
C ASN A 96 -11.21 2.52 13.26
N ASN A 97 -12.50 2.73 13.00
CA ASN A 97 -13.60 2.73 13.96
C ASN A 97 -14.58 1.55 13.76
N ILE A 98 -14.08 0.37 13.40
CA ILE A 98 -14.85 -0.88 13.24
C ILE A 98 -14.75 -1.79 14.49
N LEU A 99 -14.00 -1.37 15.50
CA LEU A 99 -13.73 -2.20 16.68
C LEU A 99 -15.01 -2.42 17.51
N LEU A 100 -15.50 -3.66 17.50
CA LEU A 100 -16.61 -4.15 18.32
C LEU A 100 -16.07 -5.23 19.26
N THR A 101 -15.96 -4.93 20.55
CA THR A 101 -15.38 -5.84 21.56
C THR A 101 -16.29 -6.10 22.75
N ASP A 102 -17.28 -5.23 23.00
CA ASP A 102 -18.16 -5.32 24.16
C ASP A 102 -19.60 -5.59 23.72
N CYS A 103 -20.11 -6.78 24.06
CA CYS A 103 -21.47 -7.22 23.75
C CYS A 103 -22.58 -6.41 24.46
N THR A 104 -22.23 -5.63 25.48
CA THR A 104 -23.15 -4.71 26.17
C THR A 104 -23.18 -3.31 25.56
N ASP A 105 -22.20 -2.97 24.70
CA ASP A 105 -22.11 -1.66 24.07
C ASP A 105 -23.02 -1.57 22.82
N HIS A 106 -24.32 -1.48 23.09
CA HIS A 106 -25.33 -1.34 22.04
C HIS A 106 -25.16 -0.06 21.22
N ALA A 107 -24.58 1.00 21.79
CA ALA A 107 -24.39 2.27 21.09
C ALA A 107 -23.31 2.14 20.00
N ASN A 108 -22.18 1.51 20.31
CA ASN A 108 -21.13 1.25 19.33
C ASN A 108 -21.58 0.22 18.29
N TYR A 109 -22.30 -0.83 18.70
CA TYR A 109 -22.90 -1.78 17.75
C TYR A 109 -23.85 -1.07 16.75
N GLN A 110 -24.77 -0.24 17.25
CA GLN A 110 -25.69 0.51 16.40
C GLN A 110 -24.93 1.47 15.47
N GLN A 111 -23.89 2.15 15.96
CA GLN A 111 -23.08 3.04 15.15
C GLN A 111 -22.36 2.31 14.00
N VAL A 112 -21.84 1.11 14.24
CA VAL A 112 -21.22 0.29 13.19
C VAL A 112 -22.26 -0.21 12.20
N LEU A 113 -23.45 -0.60 12.68
CA LEU A 113 -24.58 -0.98 11.83
C LEU A 113 -25.06 0.18 10.94
N ASP A 114 -25.17 1.39 11.47
CA ASP A 114 -25.56 2.58 10.70
C ASP A 114 -24.52 2.91 9.60
N LYS A 115 -23.22 2.73 9.89
CA LYS A 115 -22.16 2.89 8.89
C LYS A 115 -22.21 1.82 7.82
N TYR A 116 -22.53 0.58 8.19
CA TYR A 116 -22.75 -0.51 7.24
C TYR A 116 -23.91 -0.18 6.30
N GLU A 117 -25.05 0.23 6.83
CA GLU A 117 -26.22 0.62 6.03
C GLU A 117 -25.93 1.82 5.13
N LEU A 118 -25.16 2.80 5.61
CA LEU A 118 -24.72 3.93 4.80
C LEU A 118 -23.81 3.50 3.65
N ALA A 119 -22.85 2.60 3.90
CA ALA A 119 -21.95 2.07 2.88
C ALA A 119 -22.72 1.24 1.84
N LEU A 120 -23.68 0.42 2.28
CA LEU A 120 -24.57 -0.34 1.41
C LEU A 120 -25.42 0.57 0.54
N PHE A 121 -26.03 1.60 1.13
CA PHE A 121 -26.83 2.56 0.39
C PHE A 121 -25.98 3.31 -0.64
N ALA A 122 -24.76 3.71 -0.26
CA ALA A 122 -23.82 4.34 -1.19
C ALA A 122 -23.43 3.41 -2.35
N LEU A 123 -23.27 2.11 -2.10
CA LEU A 123 -23.04 1.10 -3.14
C LEU A 123 -24.28 0.90 -4.03
N GLU A 124 -25.48 0.92 -3.45
CA GLU A 124 -26.74 0.76 -4.19
C GLU A 124 -26.96 1.88 -5.21
N ILE A 125 -26.72 3.13 -4.81
CA ILE A 125 -26.86 4.29 -5.70
C ILE A 125 -25.62 4.52 -6.58
N ALA A 126 -24.57 3.71 -6.41
CA ALA A 126 -23.36 3.84 -7.18
C ALA A 126 -23.60 3.49 -8.65
N THR A 127 -22.71 3.99 -9.51
CA THR A 127 -22.77 3.65 -10.93
C THR A 127 -22.09 2.30 -11.15
N PRO A 128 -22.73 1.36 -11.86
CA PRO A 128 -22.13 0.07 -12.15
C PRO A 128 -20.77 0.22 -12.83
N VAL A 129 -19.78 -0.53 -12.35
CA VAL A 129 -18.44 -0.49 -12.91
C VAL A 129 -18.50 -1.08 -14.32
N LYS A 130 -18.07 -0.31 -15.32
CA LYS A 130 -18.09 -0.76 -16.70
C LYS A 130 -16.95 -1.76 -16.90
N VAL A 131 -17.30 -3.04 -16.93
CA VAL A 131 -16.40 -4.08 -17.42
C VAL A 131 -16.21 -3.87 -18.93
N SER A 132 -15.26 -3.01 -19.32
CA SER A 132 -14.90 -2.94 -20.74
C SER A 132 -14.42 -4.33 -21.17
N LYS A 133 -15.03 -4.85 -22.24
CA LYS A 133 -14.69 -6.12 -22.90
C LYS A 133 -13.34 -6.04 -23.64
N ASP A 134 -12.59 -4.95 -23.50
CA ASP A 134 -11.24 -4.89 -24.00
C ASP A 134 -10.44 -5.97 -23.29
N SER A 135 -9.80 -6.82 -24.08
CA SER A 135 -9.01 -7.95 -23.57
C SER A 135 -8.11 -7.46 -22.44
N SER A 136 -8.06 -8.24 -21.37
CA SER A 136 -7.28 -7.93 -20.17
C SER A 136 -5.87 -7.46 -20.53
N SER A 137 -5.25 -8.01 -21.58
CA SER A 137 -3.96 -7.56 -22.12
C SER A 137 -3.89 -6.07 -22.47
N VAL A 138 -4.93 -5.49 -23.08
CA VAL A 138 -4.95 -4.07 -23.47
C VAL A 138 -5.08 -3.16 -22.25
N LYS A 139 -5.91 -3.53 -21.27
CA LYS A 139 -6.00 -2.81 -19.98
C LYS A 139 -4.74 -2.93 -19.14
N TRP A 140 -4.15 -4.13 -19.04
CA TRP A 140 -2.88 -4.35 -18.36
C TRP A 140 -1.74 -3.58 -19.03
N GLN A 141 -1.70 -3.52 -20.37
CA GLN A 141 -0.74 -2.71 -21.10
C GLN A 141 -0.94 -1.22 -20.88
N LYS A 142 -2.19 -0.74 -20.86
CA LYS A 142 -2.53 0.67 -20.59
C LYS A 142 -2.23 1.05 -19.14
N GLN A 143 -2.46 0.16 -18.19
CA GLN A 143 -2.11 0.37 -16.79
C GLN A 143 -0.59 0.38 -16.61
N LYS A 144 0.13 -0.55 -17.26
CA LYS A 144 1.59 -0.57 -17.27
C LYS A 144 2.18 0.67 -17.93
N SER A 145 1.56 1.19 -19.00
CA SER A 145 2.02 2.43 -19.64
C SER A 145 1.79 3.65 -18.76
N VAL A 146 0.66 3.74 -18.06
CA VAL A 146 0.41 4.86 -17.15
C VAL A 146 1.26 4.79 -15.89
N MET A 147 1.47 3.61 -15.30
CA MET A 147 2.43 3.44 -14.20
C MET A 147 3.84 3.86 -14.62
N LYS A 148 4.26 3.51 -15.85
CA LYS A 148 5.53 3.97 -16.42
C LYS A 148 5.57 5.48 -16.59
N GLN A 149 4.47 6.11 -17.03
CA GLN A 149 4.38 7.56 -17.18
C GLN A 149 4.49 8.27 -15.83
N GLN A 150 3.74 7.84 -14.82
CA GLN A 150 3.80 8.40 -13.46
C GLN A 150 5.19 8.22 -12.84
N ALA A 151 5.79 7.04 -13.01
CA ALA A 151 7.15 6.80 -12.56
C ALA A 151 8.16 7.70 -13.30
N SER A 152 7.98 7.89 -14.61
CA SER A 152 8.81 8.80 -15.41
C SER A 152 8.72 10.24 -14.93
N GLU A 153 7.51 10.77 -14.69
CA GLU A 153 7.31 12.12 -14.17
C GLU A 153 7.95 12.31 -12.80
N LEU A 154 7.80 11.33 -11.91
CA LEU A 154 8.43 11.37 -10.59
C LEU A 154 9.97 11.36 -10.69
N LEU A 155 10.52 10.51 -11.56
CA LEU A 155 11.97 10.47 -11.83
C LEU A 155 12.49 11.75 -12.50
N GLN A 156 11.68 12.41 -13.34
CA GLN A 156 12.05 13.71 -13.94
C GLN A 156 12.11 14.83 -12.91
N ARG A 157 11.20 14.83 -11.92
CA ARG A 157 11.22 15.76 -10.80
C ARG A 157 12.35 15.48 -9.80
N SER A 158 12.92 14.28 -9.84
CA SER A 158 14.00 13.86 -8.94
C SER A 158 15.34 14.35 -9.46
N LYS A 159 16.05 15.11 -8.62
CA LYS A 159 17.39 15.63 -8.95
C LYS A 159 18.47 14.57 -8.72
N ALA A 160 18.29 13.75 -7.68
CA ALA A 160 19.16 12.63 -7.37
C ALA A 160 18.34 11.37 -7.04
N VAL A 161 18.82 10.22 -7.49
CA VAL A 161 18.14 8.94 -7.30
C VAL A 161 19.15 7.89 -6.86
N ALA A 162 18.90 7.26 -5.72
CA ALA A 162 19.87 6.42 -5.04
C ALA A 162 19.26 5.09 -4.61
N LEU A 163 19.96 3.99 -4.87
CA LEU A 163 19.65 2.70 -4.26
C LEU A 163 20.55 2.53 -3.05
N VAL A 164 19.93 2.38 -1.89
CA VAL A 164 20.64 2.20 -0.62
C VAL A 164 20.34 0.84 -0.02
N SER A 165 21.29 0.30 0.73
CA SER A 165 21.10 -0.81 1.65
C SER A 165 21.10 -0.29 3.09
N ILE A 166 20.35 -0.94 3.98
CA ILE A 166 20.38 -0.64 5.41
C ILE A 166 21.24 -1.68 6.10
N VAL A 167 22.32 -1.24 6.74
CA VAL A 167 23.26 -2.13 7.44
C VAL A 167 23.45 -1.72 8.90
N ASP A 168 23.81 -2.68 9.75
CA ASP A 168 24.21 -2.38 11.13
C ASP A 168 25.60 -1.74 11.11
N ARG A 169 25.75 -0.59 11.77
CA ARG A 169 27.03 0.10 11.92
C ARG A 169 28.12 -0.80 12.47
N ASN A 170 27.79 -1.68 13.43
CA ASN A 170 28.75 -2.57 14.07
C ASN A 170 29.27 -3.66 13.11
N SER A 171 28.61 -3.86 11.96
CA SER A 171 29.09 -4.77 10.93
C SER A 171 30.15 -4.15 10.00
N LEU A 172 30.34 -2.82 10.07
CA LEU A 172 31.33 -2.11 9.25
C LEU A 172 32.65 -1.92 10.00
N SER A 173 33.78 -1.96 9.28
CA SER A 173 35.09 -1.58 9.83
C SER A 173 35.14 -0.08 10.16
N SER A 174 36.09 0.34 11.01
CA SER A 174 36.26 1.76 11.35
C SER A 174 36.52 2.66 10.14
N LEU A 175 37.20 2.14 9.10
CA LEU A 175 37.47 2.86 7.86
C LEU A 175 36.20 2.99 7.00
N GLU A 176 35.43 1.91 6.88
CA GLU A 176 34.13 1.96 6.18
C GLU A 176 33.18 2.90 6.93
N GLN A 177 33.14 2.81 8.26
CA GLN A 177 32.42 3.75 9.10
C GLN A 177 32.88 5.19 8.81
N SER A 178 34.17 5.53 8.78
CA SER A 178 34.59 6.90 8.46
C SER A 178 34.22 7.36 7.05
N ASN A 179 34.14 6.44 6.09
CA ASN A 179 33.87 6.76 4.68
C ASN A 179 32.35 6.85 4.40
N PHE A 180 31.53 6.11 5.14
CA PHE A 180 30.07 6.14 5.05
C PHE A 180 29.41 7.06 6.10
N LEU A 181 30.13 7.47 7.16
CA LEU A 181 29.60 8.25 8.29
C LEU A 181 30.09 9.71 8.31
N HIS A 182 29.16 10.63 8.54
CA HIS A 182 29.35 12.01 8.94
C HIS A 182 29.40 12.08 10.48
N PRO A 183 30.10 13.05 11.09
CA PRO A 183 30.25 13.19 12.55
C PRO A 183 28.98 13.26 13.42
N GLU A 184 27.76 13.26 12.86
CA GLU A 184 26.49 13.38 13.61
C GLU A 184 25.68 12.07 13.75
N TYR A 185 26.21 10.92 13.32
CA TYR A 185 25.46 9.66 13.33
C TYR A 185 25.40 8.99 14.73
N LYS A 186 24.28 9.16 15.44
CA LYS A 186 23.96 8.46 16.70
C LYS A 186 23.23 7.12 16.51
N GLY A 187 22.66 6.85 15.34
CA GLY A 187 21.87 5.63 15.06
C GLY A 187 22.71 4.37 14.84
N GLN A 188 22.16 3.21 15.20
CA GLN A 188 22.79 1.89 14.99
C GLN A 188 22.74 1.44 13.52
N TYR A 189 21.65 1.74 12.80
CA TYR A 189 21.47 1.35 11.40
C TYR A 189 21.75 2.51 10.47
N ILE A 190 22.47 2.22 9.39
CA ILE A 190 23.00 3.22 8.47
C ILE A 190 22.61 2.87 7.03
N TYR A 191 22.32 3.90 6.25
CA TYR A 191 22.04 3.76 4.82
C TYR A 191 23.35 3.77 4.05
N LYS A 192 23.76 2.61 3.54
CA LYS A 192 24.89 2.47 2.65
C LYS A 192 24.42 2.65 1.21
N LEU A 193 25.07 3.55 0.47
CA LEU A 193 24.73 3.83 -0.92
C LEU A 193 25.37 2.78 -1.82
N GLU A 194 24.54 2.02 -2.55
CA GLU A 194 24.99 0.94 -3.44
C GLU A 194 25.16 1.44 -4.87
N GLN A 195 24.10 2.09 -5.37
CA GLN A 195 24.03 2.57 -6.75
C GLN A 195 23.38 3.94 -6.80
N GLY A 196 23.73 4.72 -7.82
CA GLY A 196 23.18 6.04 -8.00
C GLY A 196 22.97 6.42 -9.45
N TRP A 197 21.91 7.19 -9.67
CA TRP A 197 21.54 7.84 -10.91
C TRP A 197 21.37 9.34 -10.66
N ARG A 198 21.96 10.17 -11.52
CA ARG A 198 21.83 11.64 -11.52
C ARG A 198 22.30 12.31 -10.22
N ASN A 199 23.25 13.24 -10.34
CA ASN A 199 23.71 14.14 -9.26
C ASN A 199 23.78 13.50 -7.87
N ILE A 200 24.49 12.39 -7.77
CA ILE A 200 24.63 11.67 -6.50
C ILE A 200 25.53 12.50 -5.59
N PRO A 201 25.01 12.99 -4.46
CA PRO A 201 25.88 13.68 -3.51
C PRO A 201 26.87 12.65 -2.96
N SER A 202 28.14 13.04 -2.86
CA SER A 202 29.17 12.23 -2.20
C SER A 202 28.88 11.97 -0.72
N LYS A 203 27.92 12.70 -0.15
CA LYS A 203 27.50 12.67 1.25
C LYS A 203 25.98 12.68 1.28
N TYR A 204 25.35 11.53 1.46
CA TYR A 204 23.90 11.48 1.67
C TYR A 204 23.62 11.96 3.11
N MET A 205 23.33 13.24 3.26
CA MET A 205 23.05 13.88 4.54
C MET A 205 21.60 13.67 4.96
N GLY A 206 21.38 13.38 6.24
CA GLY A 206 20.09 13.63 6.91
C GLY A 206 19.09 12.47 6.98
N MET A 207 19.39 11.29 6.44
CA MET A 207 18.50 10.13 6.59
C MET A 207 18.84 9.34 7.85
N GLN A 208 18.49 9.89 9.00
CA GLN A 208 18.45 9.11 10.24
C GLN A 208 17.04 8.57 10.41
N SER A 209 16.74 7.46 9.74
CA SER A 209 15.65 6.63 10.24
C SER A 209 16.19 5.95 11.49
N TYR A 210 15.77 6.40 12.66
CA TYR A 210 16.01 5.69 13.91
C TYR A 210 15.21 4.39 13.88
N LEU A 211 15.73 3.39 13.15
CA LEU A 211 15.16 2.06 13.14
C LEU A 211 15.50 1.40 14.47
N THR A 212 14.47 0.91 15.16
CA THR A 212 14.69 -0.07 16.23
C THR A 212 15.07 -1.41 15.63
N GLU A 213 15.69 -2.29 16.41
CA GLU A 213 16.05 -3.64 15.96
C GLU A 213 14.83 -4.43 15.45
N GLN A 214 13.67 -4.25 16.09
CA GLN A 214 12.40 -4.84 15.65
C GLN A 214 11.91 -4.28 14.31
N GLN A 215 12.17 -3.01 14.01
CA GLN A 215 11.83 -2.40 12.72
C GLN A 215 12.83 -2.85 11.64
N TYR A 216 14.12 -2.94 11.97
CA TYR A 216 15.15 -3.40 11.05
C TYR A 216 14.89 -4.84 10.58
N THR A 217 14.55 -5.74 11.49
CA THR A 217 14.24 -7.15 11.16
C THR A 217 13.04 -7.30 10.22
N LYS A 218 12.08 -6.37 10.28
CA LYS A 218 10.87 -6.36 9.43
C LYS A 218 10.99 -5.48 8.18
N SER A 219 12.03 -4.65 8.07
CA SER A 219 12.19 -3.70 6.97
C SER A 219 12.86 -4.35 5.75
N PRO A 220 12.48 -3.92 4.53
CA PRO A 220 13.24 -4.26 3.33
C PRO A 220 14.69 -3.81 3.50
N LYS A 221 15.64 -4.63 3.05
CA LYS A 221 17.06 -4.32 3.21
C LYS A 221 17.59 -3.35 2.16
N SER A 222 16.88 -3.20 1.03
CA SER A 222 17.25 -2.28 -0.05
C SER A 222 16.09 -1.36 -0.45
N TRP A 223 16.38 -0.05 -0.50
CA TRP A 223 15.40 1.00 -0.73
C TRP A 223 15.87 1.89 -1.89
N LEU A 224 14.94 2.33 -2.74
CA LEU A 224 15.21 3.37 -3.73
C LEU A 224 14.69 4.70 -3.22
N LEU A 225 15.56 5.69 -3.26
CA LEU A 225 15.34 7.01 -2.72
C LEU A 225 15.36 8.03 -3.85
N LEU A 226 14.32 8.85 -3.91
CA LEU A 226 14.20 9.94 -4.86
C LEU A 226 14.34 11.24 -4.08
N LEU A 227 15.30 12.06 -4.47
CA LEU A 227 15.61 13.34 -3.85
C LEU A 227 15.29 14.52 -4.76
N ASP A 228 14.90 15.63 -4.16
CA ASP A 228 14.78 16.91 -4.84
C ASP A 228 16.13 17.63 -4.96
N GLN A 229 16.09 18.85 -5.50
CA GLN A 229 17.27 19.70 -5.68
C GLN A 229 17.94 20.16 -4.38
N HIS A 230 17.26 20.03 -3.24
CA HIS A 230 17.76 20.37 -1.91
C HIS A 230 18.16 19.13 -1.11
N ASN A 231 18.24 17.97 -1.75
CA ASN A 231 18.51 16.66 -1.14
C ASN A 231 17.46 16.24 -0.10
N GLN A 232 16.21 16.66 -0.26
CA GLN A 232 15.07 16.22 0.55
C GLN A 232 14.35 15.05 -0.13
N PHE A 233 13.75 14.16 0.68
CA PHE A 233 12.98 13.05 0.17
C PHE A 233 11.75 13.53 -0.61
N ILE A 234 11.70 13.18 -1.89
CA ILE A 234 10.46 13.20 -2.66
C ILE A 234 9.67 11.92 -2.36
N LYS A 235 10.35 10.77 -2.41
CA LYS A 235 9.73 9.46 -2.17
C LYS A 235 10.76 8.38 -1.84
N VAL A 236 10.31 7.39 -1.08
CA VAL A 236 11.07 6.19 -0.72
C VAL A 236 10.27 4.96 -1.17
N PHE A 237 10.94 4.02 -1.82
CA PHE A 237 10.35 2.77 -2.29
C PHE A 237 11.00 1.58 -1.61
N SER A 238 10.17 0.64 -1.16
CA SER A 238 10.61 -0.70 -0.78
C SER A 238 10.89 -1.55 -2.02
N GLU A 239 11.58 -2.66 -1.81
CA GLU A 239 11.97 -3.62 -2.84
C GLU A 239 10.80 -4.07 -3.74
N ALA A 240 9.60 -4.25 -3.18
CA ALA A 240 8.42 -4.67 -3.93
C ALA A 240 7.97 -3.64 -4.99
N ASP A 241 8.17 -2.35 -4.71
CA ASP A 241 7.70 -1.25 -5.55
C ASP A 241 8.80 -0.69 -6.48
N VAL A 242 10.02 -1.23 -6.40
CA VAL A 242 11.22 -0.61 -7.01
C VAL A 242 11.43 -0.95 -8.49
N GLN A 243 10.96 -2.12 -8.93
CA GLN A 243 11.32 -2.71 -10.23
C GLN A 243 10.98 -1.83 -11.44
N VAL A 244 9.81 -1.19 -11.42
CA VAL A 244 9.38 -0.30 -12.52
C VAL A 244 10.30 0.92 -12.63
N TYR A 245 10.75 1.48 -11.51
CA TYR A 245 11.65 2.63 -11.48
C TYR A 245 13.06 2.25 -11.94
N LEU A 246 13.60 1.11 -11.49
CA LEU A 246 14.91 0.63 -11.93
C LEU A 246 14.93 0.36 -13.45
N GLN A 247 13.85 -0.22 -14.01
CA GLN A 247 13.74 -0.42 -15.45
C GLN A 247 13.76 0.89 -16.25
N LEU A 248 13.16 1.96 -15.74
CA LEU A 248 13.15 3.27 -16.39
C LEU A 248 14.47 4.03 -16.23
N LEU A 249 15.13 3.88 -15.09
CA LEU A 249 16.43 4.48 -14.80
C LEU A 249 17.56 3.83 -15.62
N GLY A 250 17.43 2.54 -15.95
CA GLY A 250 18.45 1.80 -16.68
C GLY A 250 19.70 1.55 -15.83
N LYS A 251 20.87 1.51 -16.46
CA LYS A 251 22.14 1.27 -15.76
C LYS A 251 22.48 2.45 -14.85
N ALA A 252 22.91 2.15 -13.63
CA ALA A 252 23.43 3.16 -12.70
C ALA A 252 24.68 3.81 -13.30
N GLU A 253 24.76 5.13 -13.16
CA GLU A 253 25.93 5.92 -13.56
C GLU A 253 27.04 5.84 -12.49
N TRP A 254 26.62 5.67 -11.24
CA TRP A 254 27.49 5.73 -10.07
C TRP A 254 27.35 4.48 -9.21
N HIS A 255 28.46 4.04 -8.63
CA HIS A 255 28.47 3.06 -7.54
C HIS A 255 29.54 3.41 -6.53
N PHE A 256 29.45 2.82 -5.34
CA PHE A 256 30.49 2.91 -4.33
C PHE A 256 31.33 1.65 -4.38
N ASP A 257 32.65 1.78 -4.23
CA ASP A 257 33.51 0.63 -4.00
C ASP A 257 33.49 0.21 -2.52
N ASN A 258 34.18 -0.89 -2.20
CA ASN A 258 34.29 -1.38 -0.83
C ASN A 258 35.01 -0.39 0.11
N GLN A 259 35.68 0.62 -0.44
CA GLN A 259 36.35 1.67 0.31
C GLN A 259 35.46 2.91 0.46
N GLY A 260 34.23 2.91 -0.07
CA GLY A 260 33.32 4.05 0.00
C GLY A 260 33.67 5.19 -0.98
N ASN A 261 34.52 4.93 -1.98
CA ASN A 261 34.76 5.91 -3.04
C ASN A 261 33.64 5.86 -4.07
N LEU A 262 33.18 7.04 -4.47
CA LEU A 262 32.23 7.20 -5.56
C LEU A 262 32.93 6.96 -6.89
N GLN A 263 32.53 5.90 -7.60
CA GLN A 263 33.04 5.53 -8.91
C GLN A 263 31.95 5.75 -9.97
N ARG A 264 32.36 6.26 -11.13
CA ARG A 264 31.52 6.35 -12.32
C ARG A 264 31.85 5.20 -13.26
N LYS A 265 30.84 4.49 -13.74
CA LYS A 265 31.00 3.48 -14.81
C LYS A 265 30.95 4.11 -16.19
#